data_AF-A0A382E5D9-F1
#
_entry.id   AF-A0A382E5D9-F1
#
_cell.length_a   1.000
_cell.length_b   1.000
_cell.length_c   1.000
_cell.angle_alpha   90.00
_cell.angle_beta   90.00
_cell.angle_gamma   90.00
#
_symmetry.space_group_name_H-M   'P 1'
#
loop_
_entity.id
_entity.type
_entity.pdbx_description
1 polymer ?
#
loop_
_entity_poly.entity_id
_entity_poly.type
_entity_poly.pdbx_seq_one_letter_code
_entity_poly.pdbx_strand_id
1 'polypeptide(L)'
;MTGKIDPNAEVLISVLWPENHPDDVDAIVEGPRGNLVWYYNKETNLMHLDRDDRGNFQDNIELDGEVIANPVNQETVTLRALVPGEYVVNLLHYRSNFEEPLKVTVKIEKLNPRVTIEYYGHHELNGTGDEITAVRFSVLPDGDIGRFSSRPKALIVDAVKTRNST
;
A
#
# COMPACT_ATOMS: atom_id res chain seq x y z
N MET A 1 16.52 25.63 6.39
CA MET A 1 15.40 25.19 5.53
C MET A 1 14.42 24.47 6.42
N THR A 2 13.23 25.03 6.62
CA THR A 2 12.19 24.44 7.47
C THR A 2 11.42 23.43 6.63
N GLY A 3 11.70 22.14 6.83
CA GLY A 3 10.88 21.05 6.32
C GLY A 3 9.48 21.18 6.90
N LYS A 4 8.48 21.24 6.02
CA LYS A 4 7.07 21.27 6.36
C LYS A 4 6.79 20.05 7.23
N ILE A 5 6.23 20.27 8.43
CA ILE A 5 5.83 19.20 9.36
C ILE A 5 4.87 18.28 8.59
N ASP A 6 5.30 17.04 8.41
CA ASP A 6 4.50 15.96 7.82
C ASP A 6 3.25 15.74 8.71
N PRO A 7 2.01 15.77 8.17
CA PRO A 7 0.84 15.49 8.99
C PRO A 7 0.98 14.11 9.64
N ASN A 8 1.01 14.06 10.98
CA ASN A 8 1.14 12.86 11.82
C ASN A 8 0.74 11.56 11.11
N ALA A 9 1.73 10.74 10.72
CA ALA A 9 1.50 9.39 10.24
C ALA A 9 1.30 8.46 11.44
N GLU A 10 0.22 7.68 11.42
CA GLU A 10 -0.07 6.69 12.46
C GLU A 10 0.30 5.28 12.05
N VAL A 11 0.12 4.97 10.76
CA VAL A 11 0.39 3.64 10.19
C VAL A 11 1.02 3.78 8.82
N LEU A 12 2.03 2.95 8.53
CA LEU A 12 2.56 2.73 7.18
C LEU A 12 2.19 1.34 6.71
N ILE A 13 1.67 1.26 5.49
CA ILE A 13 1.41 0.01 4.77
C ILE A 13 2.39 -0.03 3.60
N SER A 14 3.35 -0.94 3.64
CA SER A 14 4.32 -1.14 2.56
C SER A 14 4.00 -2.40 1.76
N VAL A 15 4.00 -2.27 0.44
CA VAL A 15 3.94 -3.38 -0.52
C VAL A 15 5.27 -3.42 -1.25
N LEU A 16 5.99 -4.55 -1.16
CA LEU A 16 7.33 -4.71 -1.72
C LEU A 16 7.40 -5.95 -2.62
N TRP A 17 8.09 -5.84 -3.74
CA TRP A 17 8.40 -6.96 -4.65
C TRP A 17 9.87 -6.90 -5.09
N PRO A 18 10.42 -7.94 -5.76
CA PRO A 18 11.84 -7.99 -6.08
C PRO A 18 12.33 -6.72 -6.78
N GLU A 19 13.49 -6.25 -6.34
CA GLU A 19 14.16 -5.08 -6.88
C GLU A 19 14.43 -5.24 -8.38
N ASN A 20 14.31 -4.15 -9.15
CA ASN A 20 14.51 -4.15 -10.60
C ASN A 20 13.64 -5.16 -11.37
N HIS A 21 12.52 -5.60 -10.78
CA HIS A 21 11.57 -6.48 -11.46
C HIS A 21 10.59 -5.64 -12.29
N PRO A 22 10.39 -5.96 -13.58
CA PRO A 22 9.62 -5.13 -14.51
C PRO A 22 8.11 -5.16 -14.31
N ASP A 23 7.62 -5.98 -13.39
CA ASP A 23 6.19 -6.12 -13.07
C ASP A 23 5.70 -4.93 -12.23
N ASP A 24 4.44 -4.60 -12.45
CA ASP A 24 3.75 -3.45 -11.87
C ASP A 24 2.71 -3.97 -10.86
N VAL A 25 2.87 -3.61 -9.59
CA VAL A 25 2.04 -4.07 -8.47
C VAL A 25 1.42 -2.87 -7.78
N ASP A 26 0.09 -2.79 -7.82
CA ASP A 26 -0.66 -1.72 -7.17
C ASP A 26 -1.21 -2.19 -5.81
N ALA A 27 -1.13 -1.32 -4.82
CA ALA A 27 -1.83 -1.40 -3.55
C ALA A 27 -3.21 -0.72 -3.69
N ILE A 28 -4.26 -1.43 -3.27
CA ILE A 28 -5.60 -0.86 -3.14
C ILE A 28 -6.00 -0.97 -1.68
N VAL A 29 -6.15 0.17 -1.03
CA VAL A 29 -6.47 0.22 0.41
C VAL A 29 -7.85 0.84 0.61
N GLU A 30 -8.71 0.10 1.28
CA GLU A 30 -10.02 0.58 1.71
C GLU A 30 -10.01 0.88 3.22
N GLY A 31 -10.55 2.05 3.58
CA GLY A 31 -10.74 2.43 4.97
C GLY A 31 -12.14 2.04 5.52
N PRO A 32 -12.38 2.22 6.83
CA PRO A 32 -13.61 1.82 7.53
C PRO A 32 -14.91 2.41 6.97
N ARG A 33 -14.82 3.49 6.21
CA ARG A 33 -15.97 4.18 5.60
C ARG A 33 -16.15 3.86 4.12
N GLY A 34 -15.40 2.88 3.60
CA GLY A 34 -15.41 2.50 2.18
C GLY A 34 -14.63 3.46 1.28
N ASN A 35 -13.88 4.41 1.85
CA ASN A 35 -13.00 5.28 1.08
C ASN A 35 -11.79 4.49 0.59
N LEU A 36 -11.47 4.61 -0.70
CA LEU A 36 -10.40 3.86 -1.35
C LEU A 36 -9.21 4.76 -1.68
N VAL A 37 -8.00 4.26 -1.45
CA VAL A 37 -6.75 4.81 -1.98
C VAL A 37 -6.14 3.80 -2.96
N TRP A 38 -5.74 4.30 -4.13
CA TRP A 38 -5.11 3.56 -5.24
C TRP A 38 -4.50 4.58 -6.23
N TYR A 39 -3.76 4.13 -7.25
CA TYR A 39 -2.99 5.02 -8.13
C TYR A 39 -3.80 6.20 -8.73
N TYR A 40 -5.09 6.02 -9.03
CA TYR A 40 -5.95 7.08 -9.58
C TYR A 40 -6.52 8.01 -8.48
N ASN A 41 -6.76 7.50 -7.28
CA ASN A 41 -7.20 8.28 -6.12
C ASN A 41 -6.16 8.19 -4.99
N LYS A 42 -5.09 8.97 -5.12
CA LYS A 42 -3.93 8.91 -4.22
C LYS A 42 -4.18 9.48 -2.82
N GLU A 43 -5.29 10.17 -2.60
CA GLU A 43 -5.56 10.81 -1.31
C GLU A 43 -7.03 10.72 -0.91
N THR A 44 -7.25 10.45 0.37
CA THR A 44 -8.51 10.67 1.07
C THR A 44 -8.22 11.46 2.34
N ASN A 45 -9.25 11.89 3.07
CA ASN A 45 -9.06 12.58 4.35
C ASN A 45 -8.22 11.79 5.38
N LEU A 46 -8.18 10.45 5.27
CA LEU A 46 -7.55 9.57 6.26
C LEU A 46 -6.28 8.88 5.74
N MET A 47 -6.15 8.71 4.43
CA MET A 47 -5.15 7.84 3.81
C MET A 47 -4.49 8.52 2.62
N HIS A 48 -3.22 8.24 2.39
CA HIS A 48 -2.43 8.81 1.29
C HIS A 48 -1.52 7.75 0.67
N LEU A 49 -1.47 7.67 -0.66
CA LEU A 49 -0.50 6.85 -1.41
C LEU A 49 0.77 7.69 -1.60
N ASP A 50 1.78 7.42 -0.77
CA ASP A 50 3.02 8.21 -0.70
C ASP A 50 3.96 7.89 -1.86
N ARG A 51 3.99 6.63 -2.29
CA ARG A 51 4.83 6.15 -3.39
C ARG A 51 4.06 5.18 -4.28
N ASP A 52 4.15 5.43 -5.58
CA ASP A 52 3.58 4.68 -6.69
C ASP A 52 4.74 4.38 -7.64
N ASP A 53 5.22 3.13 -7.63
CA ASP A 53 6.39 2.66 -8.37
C ASP A 53 5.94 1.65 -9.44
N ARG A 54 6.21 1.96 -10.71
CA ARG A 54 5.72 1.20 -11.87
C ARG A 54 6.67 0.09 -12.32
N GLY A 55 7.52 -0.41 -11.43
CA GLY A 55 8.45 -1.53 -11.63
C GLY A 55 9.66 -1.24 -12.55
N ASN A 56 9.65 -0.15 -13.32
CA ASN A 56 10.75 0.25 -14.21
C ASN A 56 11.12 1.75 -14.08
N PHE A 57 10.49 2.49 -13.16
CA PHE A 57 10.76 3.91 -13.02
C PHE A 57 11.91 4.09 -12.04
N GLN A 58 13.07 4.53 -12.55
CA GLN A 58 14.21 4.90 -11.71
C GLN A 58 13.85 6.16 -10.91
N ASP A 59 13.30 5.97 -9.71
CA ASP A 59 13.25 7.02 -8.72
C ASP A 59 14.70 7.33 -8.30
N ASN A 60 15.20 8.49 -8.67
CA ASN A 60 16.52 8.94 -8.28
C ASN A 60 16.46 9.52 -6.87
N ILE A 61 17.22 8.97 -5.93
CA ILE A 61 17.42 9.52 -4.59
C ILE A 61 18.70 10.36 -4.61
N GLU A 62 18.59 11.62 -4.22
CA GLU A 62 19.77 12.46 -3.95
C GLU A 62 20.20 12.26 -2.49
N LEU A 63 21.36 11.64 -2.28
CA LEU A 63 21.98 11.47 -0.98
C LEU A 63 23.38 12.09 -1.01
N ASP A 64 23.63 13.08 -0.15
CA ASP A 64 24.93 13.77 -0.05
C ASP A 64 25.45 14.37 -1.37
N GLY A 65 24.54 14.75 -2.28
CA GLY A 65 24.85 15.34 -3.60
C GLY A 65 25.15 14.30 -4.69
N GLU A 66 25.06 13.00 -4.39
CA GLU A 66 25.09 11.93 -5.38
C GLU A 66 23.67 11.46 -5.71
N VAL A 67 23.42 11.24 -7.00
CA VAL A 67 22.16 10.69 -7.49
C VAL A 67 22.28 9.17 -7.53
N ILE A 68 21.58 8.49 -6.63
CA ILE A 68 21.52 7.03 -6.54
C ILE A 68 20.17 6.58 -7.08
N ALA A 69 20.16 5.66 -8.06
CA ALA A 69 18.92 5.03 -8.51
C ALA A 69 18.34 4.20 -7.35
N ASN A 70 17.08 4.43 -6.99
CA ASN A 70 16.37 3.65 -5.99
C ASN A 70 16.07 2.25 -6.56
N PRO A 71 16.71 1.18 -6.06
CA PRO A 71 16.47 -0.16 -6.58
C PRO A 71 15.17 -0.77 -6.04
N VAL A 72 14.54 -0.12 -5.05
CA VAL A 72 13.45 -0.72 -4.27
C VAL A 72 12.11 -0.48 -4.97
N ASN A 73 11.59 -1.55 -5.54
CA ASN A 73 10.22 -1.68 -6.02
C ASN A 73 9.25 -1.72 -4.82
N GLN A 74 8.56 -0.60 -4.56
CA GLN A 74 7.69 -0.47 -3.41
C GLN A 74 6.56 0.55 -3.63
N GLU A 75 5.36 0.18 -3.17
CA GLU A 75 4.30 1.14 -2.88
C GLU A 75 4.12 1.34 -1.37
N THR A 76 3.80 2.57 -0.96
CA THR A 76 3.54 2.90 0.45
C THR A 76 2.25 3.69 0.59
N VAL A 77 1.40 3.26 1.53
CA VAL A 77 0.19 3.98 1.93
C VAL A 77 0.31 4.38 3.39
N THR A 78 0.18 5.67 3.67
CA THR A 78 0.10 6.23 5.02
C THR A 78 -1.34 6.36 5.49
N LEU A 79 -1.62 5.92 6.71
CA LEU A 79 -2.81 6.32 7.47
C LEU A 79 -2.44 7.49 8.39
N ARG A 80 -3.12 8.63 8.22
CA ARG A 80 -2.88 9.86 8.99
C ARG A 80 -3.59 9.88 10.35
N ALA A 81 -4.52 8.95 10.56
CA ALA A 81 -5.27 8.82 11.80
C ALA A 81 -5.78 7.38 11.97
N LEU A 82 -5.80 6.90 13.21
CA LEU A 82 -6.39 5.62 13.59
C LEU A 82 -7.90 5.79 13.78
N VAL A 83 -8.68 5.54 12.72
CA VAL A 83 -10.15 5.53 12.81
C VAL A 83 -10.62 4.10 13.08
N PRO A 84 -11.40 3.85 14.14
CA PRO A 84 -11.88 2.51 14.43
C PRO A 84 -12.69 1.90 13.30
N GLY A 85 -12.47 0.61 13.05
CA GLY A 85 -13.14 -0.17 12.02
C GLY A 85 -12.19 -0.98 11.16
N GLU A 86 -12.74 -1.62 10.13
CA GLU A 86 -11.99 -2.52 9.25
C GLU A 86 -11.28 -1.75 8.13
N TYR A 87 -10.03 -2.12 7.90
CA TYR A 87 -9.24 -1.74 6.75
C TYR A 87 -8.95 -2.98 5.92
N VAL A 88 -8.92 -2.83 4.60
CA VAL A 88 -8.65 -3.91 3.66
C VAL A 88 -7.50 -3.49 2.75
N VAL A 89 -6.48 -4.33 2.66
CA VAL A 89 -5.32 -4.15 1.77
C VAL A 89 -5.36 -5.24 0.72
N ASN A 90 -5.58 -4.81 -0.53
CA ASN A 90 -5.46 -5.68 -1.69
C ASN A 90 -4.18 -5.37 -2.46
N LEU A 91 -3.69 -6.42 -3.12
CA LEU A 91 -2.63 -6.37 -4.12
C LEU A 91 -3.29 -6.61 -5.47
N LEU A 92 -2.96 -5.77 -6.45
CA LEU A 92 -3.34 -5.96 -7.84
C LEU A 92 -2.06 -6.11 -8.66
N HIS A 93 -1.97 -7.22 -9.39
CA HIS A 93 -0.93 -7.39 -10.40
C HIS A 93 -1.31 -6.60 -11.65
N TYR A 94 -1.03 -5.30 -11.65
CA TYR A 94 -1.47 -4.40 -12.71
C TYR A 94 -0.86 -4.78 -14.06
N ARG A 95 0.42 -5.17 -14.07
CA ARG A 95 1.10 -5.70 -15.25
C ARG A 95 2.11 -6.77 -14.87
N SER A 96 1.98 -7.94 -15.50
CA SER A 96 2.98 -8.99 -15.45
C SER A 96 3.75 -9.12 -16.76
N ASN A 97 5.05 -9.40 -16.66
CA ASN A 97 5.94 -9.67 -17.79
C ASN A 97 6.40 -11.13 -17.85
N PHE A 98 6.00 -11.97 -16.89
CA PHE A 98 6.42 -13.35 -16.74
C PHE A 98 5.23 -14.29 -16.47
N GLU A 99 5.43 -15.59 -16.64
CA GLU A 99 4.40 -16.60 -16.31
C GLU A 99 4.53 -17.08 -14.86
N GLU A 100 5.72 -16.94 -14.27
CA GLU A 100 6.01 -17.31 -12.89
C GLU A 100 5.27 -16.40 -11.90
N PRO A 101 4.74 -16.95 -10.79
CA PRO A 101 4.13 -16.14 -9.75
C PRO A 101 5.11 -15.13 -9.16
N LEU A 102 4.67 -13.87 -9.08
CA LEU A 102 5.44 -12.79 -8.47
C LEU A 102 5.25 -12.81 -6.96
N LYS A 103 6.35 -12.90 -6.21
CA LYS A 103 6.33 -12.80 -4.74
C LYS A 103 6.22 -11.36 -4.29
N VAL A 104 5.24 -11.07 -3.45
CA VAL A 104 4.98 -9.74 -2.90
C VAL A 104 4.94 -9.83 -1.38
N THR A 105 5.55 -8.87 -0.71
CA THR A 105 5.55 -8.75 0.75
C THR A 105 4.70 -7.56 1.16
N VAL A 106 3.82 -7.77 2.14
CA VAL A 106 3.01 -6.71 2.75
C VAL A 106 3.43 -6.55 4.21
N LYS A 107 3.76 -5.31 4.59
CA LYS A 107 4.12 -4.94 5.95
C LYS A 107 3.21 -3.82 6.45
N ILE A 108 2.70 -3.95 7.67
CA ILE A 108 1.92 -2.90 8.35
C ILE A 108 2.68 -2.50 9.61
N GLU A 109 3.05 -1.23 9.69
CA GLU A 109 3.79 -0.63 10.79
C GLU A 109 2.94 0.43 11.48
N LYS A 110 2.66 0.26 12.77
CA LYS A 110 2.09 1.32 13.61
C LYS A 110 3.24 2.18 14.11
N LEU A 111 3.15 3.50 13.98
CA LEU A 111 4.26 4.42 14.26
C LEU A 111 4.22 5.02 15.67
N ASN A 112 3.01 5.28 16.20
CA ASN A 112 2.82 5.91 17.50
C ASN A 112 2.21 4.93 18.52
N PRO A 113 2.64 4.98 19.80
CA PRO A 113 3.70 5.85 20.35
C PRO A 113 5.12 5.38 20.04
N ARG A 114 5.28 4.21 19.41
CA ARG A 114 6.56 3.64 18.95
C ARG A 114 6.30 2.79 17.72
N VAL A 115 7.33 2.58 16.91
CA VAL A 115 7.24 1.73 15.72
C VAL A 115 7.07 0.27 16.13
N THR A 116 5.97 -0.36 15.71
CA THR A 116 5.68 -1.79 15.85
C THR A 116 5.23 -2.38 14.52
N ILE A 117 5.71 -3.58 14.20
CA ILE A 117 5.23 -4.34 13.04
C ILE A 117 3.99 -5.11 13.49
N GLU A 118 2.83 -4.69 13.00
CA GLU A 118 1.53 -5.30 13.34
C GLU A 118 1.20 -6.46 12.39
N TYR A 119 1.70 -6.41 11.16
CA TYR A 119 1.56 -7.47 10.16
C TYR A 119 2.78 -7.55 9.25
N TYR A 120 3.16 -8.77 8.91
CA TYR A 120 4.19 -9.08 7.92
C TYR A 120 3.79 -10.37 7.19
N GLY A 121 3.45 -10.25 5.90
CA GLY A 121 2.91 -11.36 5.10
C GLY A 121 3.56 -11.46 3.72
N HIS A 122 3.63 -12.69 3.22
CA HIS A 122 4.09 -12.99 1.87
C HIS A 122 2.94 -13.52 1.03
N HIS A 123 2.88 -13.06 -0.22
CA HIS A 123 1.80 -13.32 -1.16
C HIS A 123 2.37 -13.61 -2.54
N GLU A 124 1.59 -14.30 -3.38
CA GLU A 124 1.96 -14.62 -4.75
C GLU A 124 0.87 -14.10 -5.71
N LEU A 125 1.30 -13.35 -6.73
CA LEU A 125 0.44 -12.83 -7.79
C LEU A 125 0.69 -13.61 -9.08
N ASN A 126 -0.37 -14.08 -9.73
CA ASN A 126 -0.31 -15.12 -10.77
C ASN A 126 -0.59 -14.57 -12.18
N GLY A 127 -0.05 -13.38 -12.47
CA GLY A 127 -0.21 -12.70 -13.76
C GLY A 127 -1.17 -11.51 -13.74
N THR A 128 -1.24 -10.82 -14.88
CA THR A 128 -1.96 -9.54 -15.04
C THR A 128 -3.44 -9.63 -14.66
N GLY A 129 -3.88 -8.68 -13.83
CA GLY A 129 -5.26 -8.57 -13.35
C GLY A 129 -5.58 -9.44 -12.13
N ASP A 130 -4.62 -10.23 -11.63
CA ASP A 130 -4.79 -10.97 -10.40
C ASP A 130 -4.92 -9.99 -9.22
N GLU A 131 -6.05 -10.10 -8.50
CA GLU A 131 -6.33 -9.32 -7.31
C GLU A 131 -6.48 -10.26 -6.13
N ILE A 132 -5.69 -10.01 -5.08
CA ILE A 132 -5.78 -10.77 -3.84
C ILE A 132 -5.91 -9.83 -2.65
N THR A 133 -6.71 -10.25 -1.67
CA THR A 133 -6.73 -9.60 -0.35
C THR A 133 -5.54 -10.10 0.46
N ALA A 134 -4.51 -9.26 0.58
CA ALA A 134 -3.34 -9.58 1.39
C ALA A 134 -3.70 -9.67 2.87
N VAL A 135 -4.40 -8.65 3.37
CA VAL A 135 -4.81 -8.60 4.77
C VAL A 135 -6.00 -7.68 4.96
N ARG A 136 -6.89 -8.11 5.85
CA ARG A 136 -7.89 -7.29 6.52
C ARG A 136 -7.46 -7.14 7.96
N PHE A 137 -7.52 -5.94 8.48
CA PHE A 137 -7.23 -5.67 9.88
C PHE A 137 -8.25 -4.67 10.42
N SER A 138 -8.37 -4.60 11.74
CA SER A 138 -9.22 -3.63 12.41
C SER A 138 -8.39 -2.73 13.30
N VAL A 139 -8.68 -1.44 13.24
CA VAL A 139 -8.33 -0.51 14.32
C VAL A 139 -9.42 -0.63 15.37
N LEU A 140 -9.03 -1.00 16.59
CA LEU A 140 -9.91 -1.11 17.75
C LEU A 140 -10.21 0.27 18.35
N PRO A 141 -11.25 0.42 19.19
CA PRO A 141 -11.60 1.73 19.79
C PRO A 141 -10.51 2.38 20.62
N ASP A 142 -9.56 1.60 21.14
CA ASP A 142 -8.38 2.05 21.89
C ASP A 142 -7.18 2.42 21.00
N GLY A 143 -7.31 2.25 19.69
CA GLY A 143 -6.24 2.50 18.71
C GLY A 143 -5.31 1.32 18.49
N ASP A 144 -5.57 0.15 19.08
CA ASP A 144 -4.79 -1.06 18.77
C ASP A 144 -5.20 -1.66 17.43
N ILE A 145 -4.23 -2.27 16.75
CA ILE A 145 -4.43 -2.92 15.46
C ILE A 145 -4.53 -4.42 15.70
N GLY A 146 -5.54 -5.06 15.12
CA GLY A 146 -5.73 -6.50 15.29
C GLY A 146 -6.84 -7.07 14.41
N ARG A 147 -7.37 -8.23 14.80
CA ARG A 147 -8.43 -8.96 14.06
C ARG A 147 -8.04 -9.23 12.60
N PHE A 148 -6.83 -9.74 12.40
CA PHE A 148 -6.33 -10.05 11.08
C PHE A 148 -7.13 -11.16 10.39
N SER A 149 -7.40 -10.98 9.11
CA SER A 149 -8.07 -11.97 8.27
C SER A 149 -7.59 -11.87 6.83
N SER A 150 -7.54 -13.01 6.13
CA SER A 150 -7.27 -13.08 4.69
C SER A 150 -8.53 -13.31 3.86
N ARG A 151 -9.73 -13.08 4.43
CA ARG A 151 -10.99 -13.32 3.73
C ARG A 151 -11.07 -12.42 2.48
N PRO A 152 -11.23 -12.99 1.27
CA PRO A 152 -11.24 -12.22 0.04
C PRO A 152 -12.31 -11.12 0.00
N LYS A 153 -11.95 -9.97 -0.56
CA LYS A 153 -12.84 -8.88 -0.96
C LYS A 153 -12.29 -8.25 -2.23
N ALA A 154 -13.07 -8.18 -3.30
CA ALA A 154 -12.65 -7.51 -4.53
C ALA A 154 -12.83 -5.99 -4.38
N LEU A 155 -11.74 -5.22 -4.48
CA LEU A 155 -11.72 -3.76 -4.37
C LEU A 155 -11.57 -3.09 -5.74
N ILE A 156 -10.95 -3.75 -6.72
CA ILE A 156 -10.74 -3.18 -8.06
C ILE A 156 -12.06 -2.78 -8.74
N VAL A 157 -13.11 -3.56 -8.53
CA VAL A 157 -14.44 -3.27 -9.07
C VAL A 157 -14.99 -1.94 -8.53
N ASP A 158 -14.78 -1.68 -7.24
CA ASP A 158 -15.25 -0.46 -6.61
C ASP A 158 -14.34 0.72 -6.95
N ALA A 159 -13.02 0.51 -7.07
CA ALA A 159 -12.07 1.49 -7.57
C ALA A 159 -12.46 1.99 -8.99
N VAL A 160 -12.76 1.08 -9.92
CA VAL A 160 -13.21 1.43 -11.28
C VAL A 160 -14.52 2.23 -11.28
N LYS A 161 -15.48 1.91 -10.40
CA LYS A 161 -16.72 2.71 -10.26
C LYS A 161 -16.45 4.12 -9.79
N THR A 162 -15.54 4.30 -8.82
CA THR A 162 -15.17 5.65 -8.33
C THR A 162 -14.53 6.50 -9.44
N ARG A 163 -13.71 5.91 -10.30
CA ARG A 163 -13.14 6.59 -11.48
C ARG A 163 -14.21 7.08 -12.45
N ASN A 164 -15.25 6.29 -12.72
CA ASN A 164 -16.28 6.63 -13.69
C ASN A 164 -17.35 7.61 -13.16
N SER A 165 -17.29 7.95 -11.87
CA SER A 165 -18.25 8.85 -11.20
C SER A 165 -17.73 10.29 -11.04
N THR A 166 -16.53 10.57 -11.56
CA THR A 166 -15.85 11.87 -11.52
C THR A 166 -15.69 12.41 -12.93
#